data_AF-A0A1U8KC09-F1
#
_entry.id   AF-A0A1U8KC09-F1
#
_cell.length_a   1.000
_cell.length_b   1.000
_cell.length_c   1.000
_cell.angle_alpha   90.00
_cell.angle_beta   90.00
_cell.angle_gamma   90.00
#
_symmetry.space_group_name_H-M   'P 1'
#
loop_
_entity.id
_entity.type
_entity.pdbx_description
1 polymer ?
#
loop_
_entity_poly.entity_id
_entity_poly.type
_entity_poly.pdbx_seq_one_letter_code
_entity_poly.pdbx_strand_id
1 'polypeptide(L)'
;MAFTTDYGESNDVFRFLRMDNDGNLRIYSSSGNNGSGNITQTWAAVTDQCQVYGFCGNMGICSYKDSKPVCGCPSQNFEPVNEHDSRKGCKRKVEIEDCLGDVTMLQLEHTMFLTYPPELSDQLVTLAIVACRTNCLASSTCTASTLVADGSGFCYLKTPDFVSGYQGAVLPSTSFIKVCGQAIPNPSPYQEASPKDNDSLHTMVIVSVVMASLLVLVVVGIGFGCLNYEPLESR
;
A
#
# COMPACT_ATOMS: atom_id res chain seq x y z
N MET A 1 -13.30 -24.11 -18.33
CA MET A 1 -12.32 -24.99 -19.00
C MET A 1 -11.11 -24.16 -19.37
N ALA A 2 -9.90 -24.63 -19.06
CA ALA A 2 -8.65 -23.93 -19.30
C ALA A 2 -8.06 -24.36 -20.65
N PHE A 3 -7.65 -23.39 -21.47
CA PHE A 3 -7.04 -23.64 -22.78
C PHE A 3 -5.70 -22.93 -22.87
N THR A 4 -4.74 -23.57 -23.52
CA THR A 4 -3.48 -22.95 -23.90
C THR A 4 -3.69 -22.02 -25.08
N THR A 5 -2.89 -20.97 -25.18
CA THR A 5 -2.96 -20.01 -26.30
C THR A 5 -2.62 -20.64 -27.65
N ASP A 6 -1.90 -21.76 -27.65
CA ASP A 6 -1.49 -22.52 -28.84
C ASP A 6 -2.41 -23.71 -29.15
N TYR A 7 -3.61 -23.72 -28.55
CA TYR A 7 -4.57 -24.80 -28.74
C TYR A 7 -4.99 -24.90 -30.21
N GLY A 8 -4.69 -26.04 -30.84
CA GLY A 8 -4.99 -26.30 -32.25
C GLY A 8 -3.92 -25.86 -33.25
N GLU A 9 -2.79 -25.29 -32.81
CA GLU A 9 -1.76 -24.75 -33.73
C GLU A 9 -0.74 -25.79 -34.26
N SER A 10 -0.69 -27.02 -33.73
CA SER A 10 0.12 -28.13 -34.30
C SER A 10 -0.20 -29.46 -33.59
N ASN A 11 0.00 -30.59 -34.29
CA ASN A 11 -0.13 -31.93 -33.71
C ASN A 11 1.10 -32.36 -32.88
N ASP A 12 2.26 -31.73 -33.10
CA ASP A 12 3.53 -32.08 -32.46
C ASP A 12 3.97 -31.02 -31.43
N VAL A 13 3.16 -30.86 -30.38
CA VAL A 13 3.46 -29.95 -29.26
C VAL A 13 3.54 -30.76 -27.97
N PHE A 14 4.73 -30.78 -27.35
CA PHE A 14 4.87 -31.30 -26.01
C PHE A 14 4.39 -30.24 -25.00
N ARG A 15 3.50 -30.63 -24.09
CA ARG A 15 2.97 -29.74 -23.05
C ARG A 15 3.22 -30.34 -21.68
N PHE A 16 3.60 -29.49 -20.75
CA PHE A 16 3.72 -29.87 -19.34
C PHE A 16 3.16 -28.79 -18.44
N LEU A 17 2.59 -29.23 -17.34
CA LEU A 17 2.05 -28.39 -16.28
C LEU A 17 3.08 -28.32 -15.16
N ARG A 18 3.37 -27.11 -14.67
CA ARG A 18 4.32 -26.89 -13.58
C ARG A 18 3.77 -25.84 -12.62
N MET A 19 3.98 -26.09 -11.33
CA MET A 19 3.90 -25.04 -10.31
C MET A 19 5.26 -24.37 -10.21
N ASP A 20 5.28 -23.06 -10.40
CA ASP A 20 6.51 -22.28 -10.37
C ASP A 20 6.85 -21.82 -8.94
N ASN A 21 8.07 -21.30 -8.77
CA ASN A 21 8.57 -20.82 -7.49
C ASN A 21 7.82 -19.57 -6.97
N ASP A 22 6.92 -19.00 -7.77
CA ASP A 22 6.02 -17.93 -7.39
C ASP A 22 4.67 -18.42 -6.85
N GLY A 23 4.46 -19.74 -6.82
CA GLY A 23 3.22 -20.38 -6.35
C GLY A 23 2.12 -20.42 -7.40
N ASN A 24 2.36 -19.95 -8.63
CA ASN A 24 1.39 -19.97 -9.70
C ASN A 24 1.54 -21.25 -10.54
N LEU A 25 0.41 -21.74 -11.04
CA LEU A 25 0.35 -22.95 -11.87
C LEU A 25 0.31 -22.54 -13.34
N ARG A 26 1.22 -23.08 -14.16
CA ARG A 26 1.38 -22.70 -15.56
C ARG A 26 1.51 -23.90 -16.47
N ILE A 27 1.02 -23.75 -17.70
CA ILE A 27 1.28 -24.70 -18.78
C ILE A 27 2.34 -24.11 -19.69
N TYR A 28 3.31 -24.95 -20.01
CA TYR A 28 4.35 -24.66 -20.97
C TYR A 28 4.23 -25.58 -22.17
N SER A 29 4.53 -25.02 -23.33
CA SER A 29 4.57 -25.72 -24.62
C SER A 29 5.99 -25.69 -25.18
N SER A 30 6.38 -26.76 -25.85
CA SER A 30 7.60 -26.81 -26.68
C SER A 30 7.24 -27.41 -28.05
N SER A 31 7.50 -26.65 -29.11
CA SER A 31 7.31 -27.07 -30.51
C SER A 31 8.66 -27.37 -31.17
N GLY A 32 8.86 -28.61 -31.55
CA GLY A 32 10.10 -29.09 -32.16
C GLY A 32 10.22 -30.61 -32.06
N ASN A 33 10.91 -31.25 -33.00
CA ASN A 33 11.10 -32.70 -32.99
C ASN A 33 11.66 -33.15 -31.63
N ASN A 34 10.98 -34.11 -31.00
CA ASN A 34 11.36 -34.68 -29.70
C ASN A 34 11.46 -33.67 -28.53
N GLY A 35 10.72 -32.56 -28.55
CA GLY A 35 10.70 -31.58 -27.46
C GLY A 35 11.97 -30.72 -27.38
N SER A 36 12.75 -30.63 -28.46
CA SER A 36 13.95 -29.78 -28.57
C SER A 36 13.65 -28.30 -28.81
N GLY A 37 12.37 -27.93 -28.92
CA GLY A 37 11.93 -26.56 -29.15
C GLY A 37 12.05 -25.67 -27.92
N ASN A 38 11.94 -24.36 -28.16
CA ASN A 38 11.87 -23.38 -27.08
C ASN A 38 10.63 -23.62 -26.20
N ILE A 39 10.84 -23.57 -24.88
CA ILE A 39 9.77 -23.68 -23.90
C ILE A 39 9.10 -22.31 -23.77
N THR A 40 7.80 -22.24 -24.04
CA THR A 40 7.00 -21.02 -23.91
C THR A 40 5.84 -21.23 -22.96
N GLN A 41 5.55 -20.23 -22.12
CA GLN A 41 4.35 -20.24 -21.29
C GLN A 41 3.13 -19.98 -22.17
N THR A 42 2.18 -20.90 -22.19
CA THR A 42 0.96 -20.79 -23.02
C THR A 42 -0.32 -20.67 -22.19
N TRP A 43 -0.23 -20.81 -20.86
CA TRP A 43 -1.33 -20.55 -19.94
C TRP A 43 -0.83 -20.35 -18.51
N ALA A 44 -1.57 -19.59 -17.70
CA ALA A 44 -1.38 -19.42 -16.27
C ALA A 44 -2.72 -19.47 -15.53
N ALA A 45 -2.74 -20.07 -14.33
CA ALA A 45 -3.94 -20.16 -13.51
C ALA A 45 -4.41 -18.80 -13.00
N VAL A 46 -3.45 -17.95 -12.61
CA VAL A 46 -3.69 -16.56 -12.26
C VAL A 46 -2.85 -15.68 -13.18
N THR A 47 -3.49 -14.77 -13.91
CA THR A 47 -2.81 -13.88 -14.87
C THR A 47 -2.09 -12.73 -14.18
N ASP A 48 -2.70 -12.16 -13.14
CA ASP A 48 -2.09 -11.12 -12.32
C ASP A 48 -1.25 -11.74 -11.19
N GLN A 49 0.05 -11.46 -11.21
CA GLN A 49 1.00 -12.02 -10.24
C GLN A 49 0.68 -11.62 -8.80
N CYS A 50 0.13 -10.43 -8.55
CA CYS A 50 -0.24 -10.00 -7.20
C CYS A 50 -1.52 -10.66 -6.68
N GLN A 51 -2.31 -11.27 -7.56
CA GLN A 51 -3.49 -12.05 -7.18
C GLN A 51 -3.14 -13.53 -6.93
N VAL A 52 -1.89 -13.95 -7.16
CA VAL A 52 -1.42 -15.28 -6.77
C VAL A 52 -1.41 -15.38 -5.25
N TYR A 53 -2.26 -16.26 -4.72
CA TYR A 53 -2.44 -16.42 -3.28
C TYR A 53 -1.11 -16.71 -2.57
N GLY A 54 -0.79 -15.90 -1.57
CA GLY A 54 0.44 -16.06 -0.79
C GLY A 54 1.74 -15.71 -1.53
N PHE A 55 1.70 -15.02 -2.68
CA PHE A 55 2.91 -14.59 -3.39
C PHE A 55 3.90 -13.82 -2.50
N CYS A 56 3.35 -12.97 -1.61
CA CYS A 56 4.09 -12.18 -0.63
C CYS A 56 4.15 -12.78 0.78
N GLY A 57 3.74 -14.03 0.96
CA GLY A 57 3.73 -14.68 2.28
C GLY A 57 2.65 -14.14 3.24
N ASN A 58 2.69 -14.63 4.48
CA ASN A 58 1.71 -14.23 5.50
C ASN A 58 1.89 -12.76 5.87
N MET A 59 0.78 -12.06 6.08
CA MET A 59 0.67 -10.61 6.31
C MET A 59 1.39 -9.75 5.26
N GLY A 60 1.74 -10.31 4.10
CA GLY A 60 2.36 -9.57 3.00
C GLY A 60 1.32 -8.93 2.08
N ILE A 61 1.61 -7.71 1.64
CA ILE A 61 0.83 -7.00 0.62
C ILE A 61 1.65 -6.92 -0.66
N CYS A 62 1.09 -7.45 -1.75
CA CYS A 62 1.66 -7.31 -3.09
C CYS A 62 1.24 -5.99 -3.73
N SER A 63 2.17 -5.31 -4.37
CA SER A 63 1.87 -4.16 -5.23
C SER A 63 2.80 -4.18 -6.43
N TYR A 64 2.52 -3.33 -7.43
CA TYR A 64 3.42 -3.17 -8.57
C TYR A 64 4.25 -1.91 -8.42
N LYS A 65 5.57 -2.07 -8.58
CA LYS A 65 6.47 -0.97 -8.87
C LYS A 65 6.86 -1.08 -10.34
N ASP A 66 6.43 -0.11 -11.14
CA ASP A 66 6.45 -0.17 -12.60
C ASP A 66 5.65 -1.38 -13.13
N SER A 67 6.35 -2.44 -13.55
CA SER A 67 5.75 -3.71 -14.00
C SER A 67 6.21 -4.90 -13.18
N LYS A 68 6.94 -4.66 -12.07
CA LYS A 68 7.47 -5.72 -11.22
C LYS A 68 6.65 -5.83 -9.94
N PRO A 69 6.16 -7.02 -9.59
CA PRO A 69 5.47 -7.23 -8.33
C PRO A 69 6.50 -7.13 -7.19
N VAL A 70 6.14 -6.37 -6.16
CA VAL A 70 6.93 -6.16 -4.95
C VAL A 70 6.08 -6.46 -3.73
N CYS A 71 6.73 -6.92 -2.67
CA CYS A 71 6.07 -7.28 -1.41
C CYS A 71 6.46 -6.30 -0.31
N GLY A 72 5.47 -5.86 0.45
CA GLY A 72 5.67 -5.02 1.63
C GLY A 72 4.76 -5.42 2.78
N CYS A 73 5.07 -4.93 3.97
CA CYS A 73 4.19 -5.13 5.13
C CYS A 73 3.03 -4.13 5.11
N PRO A 74 1.91 -4.42 5.78
CA PRO A 74 0.70 -3.58 5.70
C PRO A 74 0.89 -2.19 6.32
N SER A 75 1.76 -2.10 7.33
CA SER A 75 2.07 -0.85 8.04
C SER A 75 3.36 -0.98 8.84
N GLN A 76 3.73 0.10 9.53
CA GLN A 76 4.88 0.11 10.44
C GLN A 76 4.63 -0.65 11.76
N ASN A 77 3.39 -1.12 12.00
CA ASN A 77 3.07 -2.06 13.09
C ASN A 77 3.58 -3.48 12.82
N PHE A 78 4.04 -3.74 11.59
CA PHE A 78 4.57 -5.02 11.14
C PHE A 78 6.04 -4.90 10.78
N GLU A 79 6.73 -6.03 10.75
CA GLU A 79 8.10 -6.14 10.28
C GLU A 79 8.26 -7.38 9.39
N PRO A 80 9.17 -7.34 8.40
CA PRO A 80 9.41 -8.48 7.54
C PRO A 80 9.91 -9.68 8.37
N VAL A 81 9.47 -10.88 8.01
CA VAL A 81 10.01 -12.12 8.59
C VAL A 81 11.48 -12.30 8.20
N ASN A 82 11.84 -11.86 6.99
CA ASN A 82 13.21 -11.86 6.49
C ASN A 82 13.46 -10.57 5.70
N GLU A 83 14.40 -9.74 6.15
CA GLU A 83 14.76 -8.47 5.50
C GLU A 83 15.34 -8.64 4.09
N HIS A 84 15.90 -9.82 3.77
CA HIS A 84 16.51 -10.12 2.47
C HIS A 84 15.54 -10.81 1.50
N ASP A 85 14.37 -11.24 1.98
CA ASP A 85 13.36 -11.92 1.17
C ASP A 85 11.96 -11.47 1.60
N SER A 86 11.47 -10.41 0.95
CA SER A 86 10.15 -9.84 1.20
C SER A 86 9.00 -10.81 0.89
N ARG A 87 9.24 -11.90 0.12
CA ARG A 87 8.21 -12.91 -0.16
C ARG A 87 7.98 -13.87 1.01
N LYS A 88 8.83 -13.85 2.04
CA LYS A 88 8.59 -14.58 3.30
C LYS A 88 7.48 -13.97 4.15
N GLY A 89 7.00 -12.79 3.77
CA GLY A 89 5.92 -12.10 4.46
C GLY A 89 6.38 -11.31 5.66
N CYS A 90 5.41 -10.97 6.50
CA CYS A 90 5.55 -10.09 7.63
C CYS A 90 4.96 -10.73 8.89
N LYS A 91 5.35 -10.20 10.04
CA LYS A 91 4.79 -10.52 11.34
C LYS A 91 4.46 -9.22 12.07
N ARG A 92 3.59 -9.28 13.08
CA ARG A 92 3.35 -8.13 13.92
C ARG A 92 4.58 -7.87 14.78
N LYS A 93 4.82 -6.59 15.07
CA LYS A 93 5.80 -6.22 16.11
C LYS A 93 5.29 -6.55 17.51
N VAL A 94 3.97 -6.51 17.69
CA VAL A 94 3.26 -6.88 18.91
C VAL A 94 2.06 -7.72 18.50
N GLU A 95 2.03 -8.99 18.93
CA GLU A 95 0.90 -9.87 18.66
C GLU A 95 -0.35 -9.40 19.40
N ILE A 96 -1.52 -9.79 18.90
CA ILE A 96 -2.81 -9.29 19.41
C ILE A 96 -3.07 -9.83 20.82
N GLU A 97 -2.64 -11.06 21.07
CA GLU A 97 -2.77 -11.76 22.35
C GLU A 97 -1.92 -11.12 23.45
N ASP A 98 -0.79 -10.52 23.08
CA ASP A 98 0.16 -9.84 23.98
C ASP A 98 -0.11 -8.33 24.10
N CYS A 99 -1.20 -7.85 23.50
CA CYS A 99 -1.48 -6.42 23.46
C CYS A 99 -1.92 -5.88 24.82
N LEU A 100 -1.09 -5.03 25.42
CA LEU A 100 -1.41 -4.35 26.69
C LEU A 100 -2.34 -3.14 26.53
N GLY A 101 -2.47 -2.63 25.29
CA GLY A 101 -3.34 -1.50 24.96
C GLY A 101 -4.60 -1.94 24.22
N ASP A 102 -5.32 -0.96 23.67
CA ASP A 102 -6.49 -1.25 22.85
C ASP A 102 -6.08 -1.86 21.51
N VAL A 103 -6.75 -2.96 21.14
CA VAL A 103 -6.67 -3.50 19.78
C VAL A 103 -7.50 -2.60 18.87
N THR A 104 -6.91 -2.19 17.74
CA THR A 104 -7.60 -1.36 16.75
C THR A 104 -7.53 -2.00 15.38
N MET A 105 -8.38 -1.52 14.46
CA MET A 105 -8.32 -1.90 13.05
C MET A 105 -7.59 -0.81 12.26
N LEU A 106 -6.44 -1.16 11.71
CA LEU A 106 -5.75 -0.39 10.69
C LEU A 106 -6.55 -0.48 9.38
N GLN A 107 -6.80 0.67 8.74
CA GLN A 107 -7.43 0.75 7.42
C GLN A 107 -6.36 0.79 6.33
N LEU A 108 -6.56 -0.03 5.30
CA LEU A 108 -5.71 -0.16 4.12
C LEU A 108 -6.55 0.18 2.89
N GLU A 109 -6.38 1.39 2.39
CA GLU A 109 -7.08 1.85 1.18
C GLU A 109 -6.52 1.18 -0.07
N HIS A 110 -7.38 1.00 -1.06
CA HIS A 110 -7.06 0.39 -2.35
C HIS A 110 -6.40 -0.99 -2.20
N THR A 111 -6.80 -1.74 -1.18
CA THR A 111 -6.18 -3.00 -0.77
C THR A 111 -7.25 -4.07 -0.60
N MET A 112 -6.98 -5.27 -1.11
CA MET A 112 -7.83 -6.44 -0.97
C MET A 112 -7.01 -7.59 -0.39
N PHE A 113 -7.44 -8.12 0.76
CA PHE A 113 -6.92 -9.40 1.22
C PHE A 113 -7.52 -10.52 0.36
N LEU A 114 -6.65 -11.33 -0.22
CA LEU A 114 -7.02 -12.48 -1.02
C LEU A 114 -7.80 -13.46 -0.15
N THR A 115 -8.81 -14.09 -0.75
CA THR A 115 -9.50 -15.22 -0.11
C THR A 115 -9.27 -16.46 -0.95
N TYR A 116 -9.12 -17.61 -0.28
CA TYR A 116 -8.96 -18.89 -0.95
C TYR A 116 -10.30 -19.62 -0.96
N PRO A 117 -10.88 -19.92 -2.15
CA PRO A 117 -12.11 -20.67 -2.24
C PRO A 117 -11.93 -22.13 -1.77
N PRO A 118 -12.98 -22.77 -1.21
CA PRO A 118 -14.32 -22.21 -1.03
C PRO A 118 -14.38 -21.23 0.13
N GLU A 119 -15.00 -20.09 -0.12
CA GLU A 119 -15.44 -19.18 0.94
C GLU A 119 -16.37 -19.98 1.86
N LEU A 120 -15.99 -20.15 3.13
CA LEU A 120 -16.95 -20.66 4.10
C LEU A 120 -18.05 -19.62 4.25
N SER A 121 -19.32 -20.02 4.30
CA SER A 121 -20.45 -19.10 4.44
C SER A 121 -20.29 -18.13 5.62
N ASP A 122 -19.51 -18.52 6.65
CA ASP A 122 -19.24 -17.73 7.85
C ASP A 122 -18.20 -16.60 7.62
N GLN A 123 -17.48 -16.62 6.51
CA GLN A 123 -16.52 -15.58 6.13
C GLN A 123 -17.15 -14.47 5.30
N LEU A 124 -18.30 -14.72 4.67
CA LEU A 124 -18.99 -13.78 3.80
C LEU A 124 -20.22 -13.20 4.49
N VAL A 125 -20.25 -11.88 4.67
CA VAL A 125 -21.43 -11.18 5.20
C VAL A 125 -21.75 -9.97 4.33
N THR A 126 -23.03 -9.77 4.02
CA THR A 126 -23.51 -8.53 3.38
C THR A 126 -23.85 -7.52 4.46
N LEU A 127 -23.03 -6.47 4.60
CA LEU A 127 -23.18 -5.46 5.64
C LEU A 127 -22.71 -4.08 5.16
N ALA A 128 -23.15 -3.01 5.84
CA ALA A 128 -22.61 -1.68 5.61
C ALA A 128 -21.10 -1.58 5.98
N ILE A 129 -20.37 -0.66 5.34
CA ILE A 129 -18.91 -0.43 5.51
C ILE A 129 -18.46 -0.47 6.97
N VAL A 130 -19.12 0.33 7.82
CA VAL A 130 -18.79 0.46 9.24
C VAL A 130 -18.89 -0.89 9.96
N ALA A 131 -19.91 -1.67 9.63
CA ALA A 131 -20.15 -2.97 10.25
C ALA A 131 -19.06 -4.00 9.88
N CYS A 132 -18.45 -3.92 8.70
CA CYS A 132 -17.36 -4.83 8.32
C CYS A 132 -16.11 -4.66 9.20
N ARG A 133 -15.76 -3.39 9.49
CA ARG A 133 -14.65 -3.06 10.38
C ARG A 133 -14.95 -3.43 11.83
N THR A 134 -16.11 -3.04 12.35
CA THR A 134 -16.45 -3.22 13.77
C THR A 134 -16.72 -4.67 14.12
N ASN A 135 -17.33 -5.46 13.22
CA ASN A 135 -17.58 -6.88 13.48
C ASN A 135 -16.28 -7.68 13.53
N CYS A 136 -15.33 -7.40 12.65
CA CYS A 136 -14.02 -8.04 12.74
C CYS A 136 -13.29 -7.65 14.03
N LEU A 137 -13.37 -6.37 14.42
CA LEU A 137 -12.75 -5.91 15.67
C LEU A 137 -13.32 -6.65 16.89
N ALA A 138 -14.64 -6.80 16.95
CA ALA A 138 -15.33 -7.46 18.06
C ALA A 138 -15.17 -9.00 18.08
N SER A 139 -14.93 -9.62 16.93
CA SER A 139 -14.76 -11.08 16.84
C SER A 139 -13.34 -11.50 17.23
N SER A 140 -13.18 -12.41 18.19
CA SER A 140 -11.86 -12.96 18.58
C SER A 140 -11.19 -13.78 17.49
N THR A 141 -11.96 -14.35 16.56
CA THR A 141 -11.44 -15.21 15.48
C THR A 141 -11.15 -14.45 14.19
N CYS A 142 -11.56 -13.18 14.10
CA CYS A 142 -11.27 -12.35 12.94
C CYS A 142 -9.94 -11.62 13.11
N THR A 143 -9.06 -11.74 12.11
CA THR A 143 -7.75 -11.06 12.09
C THR A 143 -7.73 -9.87 11.15
N ALA A 144 -8.44 -9.98 10.04
CA ALA A 144 -8.57 -8.94 9.04
C ALA A 144 -9.94 -9.03 8.38
N SER A 145 -10.37 -7.96 7.72
CA SER A 145 -11.56 -7.97 6.88
C SER A 145 -11.34 -7.18 5.60
N THR A 146 -12.09 -7.51 4.56
CA THR A 146 -12.09 -6.75 3.31
C THR A 146 -13.50 -6.40 2.93
N LEU A 147 -13.74 -5.11 2.72
CA LEU A 147 -14.95 -4.61 2.09
C LEU A 147 -14.71 -4.50 0.58
N VAL A 148 -15.54 -5.19 -0.19
CA VAL A 148 -15.51 -5.11 -1.65
C VAL A 148 -16.45 -4.00 -2.10
N ALA A 149 -15.90 -3.04 -2.84
CA ALA A 149 -16.63 -1.88 -3.36
C ALA A 149 -16.91 -2.03 -4.87
N ASP A 150 -17.36 -3.22 -5.29
CA ASP A 150 -17.81 -3.54 -6.66
C ASP A 150 -19.34 -3.38 -6.83
N GLY A 151 -20.02 -2.84 -5.82
CA GLY A 151 -21.48 -2.70 -5.74
C GLY A 151 -22.18 -3.84 -4.99
N SER A 152 -21.48 -4.95 -4.68
CA SER A 152 -22.06 -6.05 -3.89
C SER A 152 -22.25 -5.72 -2.41
N GLY A 153 -21.39 -4.85 -1.86
CA GLY A 153 -21.35 -4.57 -0.42
C GLY A 153 -20.87 -5.77 0.41
N PHE A 154 -20.18 -6.73 -0.21
CA PHE A 154 -19.66 -7.88 0.51
C PHE A 154 -18.51 -7.52 1.44
N CYS A 155 -18.59 -8.07 2.65
CA CYS A 155 -17.53 -8.05 3.64
C CYS A 155 -16.99 -9.48 3.81
N TYR A 156 -15.69 -9.64 3.58
CA TYR A 156 -14.98 -10.89 3.83
C TYR A 156 -14.23 -10.79 5.15
N LEU A 157 -14.57 -11.64 6.12
CA LEU A 157 -13.83 -11.81 7.37
C LEU A 157 -12.72 -12.85 7.16
N LYS A 158 -11.51 -12.54 7.64
CA LYS A 158 -10.32 -13.37 7.47
C LYS A 158 -9.91 -14.00 8.78
N THR A 159 -9.61 -15.29 8.74
CA THR A 159 -9.14 -16.10 9.86
C THR A 159 -7.64 -15.87 10.14
N PRO A 160 -7.14 -16.21 11.34
CA PRO A 160 -5.79 -15.83 11.78
C PRO A 160 -4.64 -16.57 11.09
N ASP A 161 -4.90 -17.74 10.49
CA ASP A 161 -3.81 -18.65 10.09
C ASP A 161 -2.94 -18.08 8.96
N PHE A 162 -3.57 -17.43 7.97
CA PHE A 162 -2.84 -16.88 6.82
C PHE A 162 -3.63 -15.77 6.15
N VAL A 163 -3.07 -14.56 6.14
CA VAL A 163 -3.66 -13.38 5.50
C VAL A 163 -2.66 -12.82 4.51
N SER A 164 -2.97 -12.84 3.22
CA SER A 164 -2.17 -12.16 2.19
C SER A 164 -3.06 -11.27 1.35
N GLY A 165 -2.53 -10.18 0.82
CA GLY A 165 -3.33 -9.25 0.04
C GLY A 165 -2.54 -8.58 -1.08
N TYR A 166 -3.24 -7.77 -1.84
CA TYR A 166 -2.64 -6.91 -2.83
C TYR A 166 -3.24 -5.50 -2.80
N GLN A 167 -2.46 -4.55 -3.28
CA GLN A 167 -2.80 -3.14 -3.32
C GLN A 167 -2.57 -2.60 -4.73
N GLY A 168 -3.46 -1.73 -5.20
CA GLY A 168 -3.32 -1.08 -6.50
C GLY A 168 -4.19 0.15 -6.62
N ALA A 169 -3.71 1.20 -7.30
CA ALA A 169 -4.33 2.53 -7.36
C ALA A 169 -5.82 2.54 -7.75
N VAL A 170 -6.22 1.60 -8.61
CA VAL A 170 -7.57 1.50 -9.18
C VAL A 170 -8.48 0.54 -8.41
N LEU A 171 -7.97 -0.10 -7.36
CA LEU A 171 -8.72 -1.08 -6.60
C LEU A 171 -9.71 -0.35 -5.67
N PRO A 172 -11.03 -0.50 -5.85
CA PRO A 172 -12.00 0.25 -5.04
C PRO A 172 -12.15 -0.34 -3.62
N SER A 173 -11.71 -1.58 -3.42
CA SER A 173 -11.84 -2.31 -2.17
C SER A 173 -10.96 -1.73 -1.07
N THR A 174 -11.47 -1.76 0.16
CA THR A 174 -10.75 -1.33 1.36
C THR A 174 -10.64 -2.49 2.33
N SER A 175 -9.44 -2.73 2.83
CA SER A 175 -9.18 -3.79 3.81
C SER A 175 -8.86 -3.22 5.17
N PHE A 176 -9.05 -4.03 6.20
CA PHE A 176 -8.79 -3.69 7.57
C PHE A 176 -8.04 -4.85 8.24
N ILE A 177 -7.05 -4.55 9.09
CA ILE A 177 -6.30 -5.57 9.83
C ILE A 177 -6.12 -5.16 11.28
N LYS A 178 -6.24 -6.12 12.20
CA LYS A 178 -6.00 -5.88 13.63
C LYS A 178 -4.53 -5.57 13.91
N VAL A 179 -4.34 -4.52 14.70
CA VAL A 179 -3.04 -4.10 15.25
C VAL A 179 -3.19 -3.75 16.73
N CYS A 180 -2.12 -3.94 17.50
CA CYS A 180 -2.07 -3.48 18.88
C CYS A 180 -1.75 -1.98 18.94
N GLY A 181 -2.57 -1.22 19.68
CA GLY A 181 -2.38 0.21 19.88
C GLY A 181 -2.74 1.05 18.65
N GLN A 182 -2.01 2.16 18.45
CA GLN A 182 -2.25 3.07 17.35
C GLN A 182 -1.79 2.48 16.01
N ALA A 183 -2.64 2.63 14.99
CA ALA A 183 -2.31 2.27 13.62
C ALA A 183 -1.29 3.25 13.05
N ILE A 184 -0.11 2.76 12.65
CA ILE A 184 0.99 3.56 12.09
C ILE A 184 1.12 3.20 10.60
N PRO A 185 0.39 3.86 9.70
CA PRO A 185 0.39 3.52 8.27
C PRO A 185 1.78 3.66 7.66
N ASN A 186 2.01 2.95 6.55
CA ASN A 186 3.19 3.18 5.74
C ASN A 186 3.16 4.58 5.11
N PRO A 187 4.33 5.18 4.84
CA PRO A 187 4.40 6.39 4.01
C PRO A 187 3.67 6.15 2.69
N SER A 188 2.88 7.12 2.24
CA SER A 188 2.16 7.01 0.97
C SER A 188 3.18 6.86 -0.17
N PRO A 189 3.03 5.85 -1.05
CA PRO A 189 3.88 5.74 -2.24
C PRO A 189 3.70 6.91 -3.22
N TYR A 190 2.64 7.72 -3.08
CA TYR A 190 2.37 8.93 -3.86
C TYR A 190 2.91 10.21 -3.24
N GLN A 191 3.45 10.14 -2.01
CA GLN A 191 4.27 11.20 -1.46
C GLN A 191 5.70 10.98 -1.93
N GLU A 192 5.93 11.18 -3.23
CA GLU A 192 7.25 11.63 -3.67
C GLU A 192 7.61 12.85 -2.81
N ALA A 193 8.86 12.88 -2.35
CA ALA A 193 9.40 13.99 -1.60
C ALA A 193 9.02 15.29 -2.30
N SER A 194 8.14 16.08 -1.68
CA SER A 194 7.97 17.47 -2.05
C SER A 194 9.39 18.07 -2.04
N PRO A 195 9.88 18.63 -3.17
CA PRO A 195 11.11 19.40 -3.14
C PRO A 195 10.93 20.42 -2.02
N LYS A 196 11.87 20.48 -1.05
CA LYS A 196 11.86 21.51 -0.01
C LYS A 196 11.55 22.84 -0.68
N ASP A 197 10.38 23.35 -0.35
CA ASP A 197 9.78 24.47 -1.04
C ASP A 197 10.74 25.66 -1.03
N ASN A 198 11.05 26.18 -2.22
CA ASN A 198 11.83 27.40 -2.40
C ASN A 198 11.10 28.62 -1.79
N ASP A 199 9.86 28.43 -1.33
CA ASP A 199 9.06 29.38 -0.57
C ASP A 199 9.72 29.83 0.75
N SER A 200 10.52 28.98 1.40
CA SER A 200 11.25 29.39 2.62
C SER A 200 12.31 30.46 2.32
N LEU A 201 12.96 30.40 1.15
CA LEU A 201 13.96 31.37 0.72
C LEU A 201 13.28 32.68 0.26
N HIS A 202 12.19 32.59 -0.51
CA HIS A 202 11.40 33.75 -0.92
C HIS A 202 10.80 34.50 0.28
N THR A 203 10.28 33.76 1.27
CA THR A 203 9.74 34.34 2.50
C THR A 203 10.85 35.03 3.33
N MET A 204 12.03 34.42 3.44
CA MET A 204 13.19 35.07 4.09
C MET A 204 13.65 36.34 3.36
N VAL A 205 13.68 36.33 2.03
CA VAL A 205 14.06 37.50 1.22
C VAL A 205 13.05 38.63 1.43
N ILE A 206 11.75 38.36 1.38
CA ILE A 206 10.71 39.37 1.58
C ILE A 206 10.82 40.00 2.98
N VAL A 207 10.97 39.20 4.02
CA VAL A 207 11.14 39.70 5.40
C VAL A 207 12.38 40.58 5.51
N SER A 208 13.50 40.18 4.91
CA SER A 208 14.74 40.98 4.94
C SER A 208 14.59 42.34 4.24
N VAL A 209 13.90 42.39 3.10
CA VAL A 209 13.65 43.62 2.34
C VAL A 209 12.70 44.56 3.08
N VAL A 210 11.64 44.02 3.69
CA VAL A 210 10.69 44.80 4.50
C VAL A 210 11.37 45.39 5.74
N MET A 211 12.22 44.61 6.42
CA MET A 211 12.97 45.12 7.58
C MET A 211 13.97 46.21 7.19
N ALA A 212 14.69 46.03 6.08
CA ALA A 212 15.64 47.03 5.59
C ALA A 212 14.94 48.35 5.18
N SER A 213 13.81 48.25 4.50
CA SER A 213 13.03 49.42 4.07
C SER A 213 12.43 50.18 5.26
N LEU A 214 11.92 49.49 6.28
CA LEU A 214 11.46 50.12 7.52
C LEU A 214 12.58 50.85 8.26
N LEU A 215 13.77 50.26 8.35
CA LEU A 215 14.93 50.90 8.96
C LEU A 215 15.35 52.18 8.21
N VAL A 216 15.35 52.16 6.88
CA VAL A 216 15.63 53.35 6.07
C VAL A 216 14.61 54.46 6.32
N LEU A 217 13.32 54.13 6.38
CA LEU A 217 12.27 55.11 6.67
C LEU A 217 12.43 55.74 8.07
N VAL A 218 12.83 54.95 9.07
CA VAL A 218 13.10 55.46 10.42
C VAL A 218 14.31 56.39 10.41
N VAL A 219 15.41 56.03 9.74
CA VAL A 219 16.60 56.88 9.65
C VAL A 219 16.32 58.18 8.90
N VAL A 220 15.57 58.11 7.80
CA VAL A 220 15.16 59.30 7.04
C VAL A 220 14.21 60.16 7.87
N GLY A 221 13.24 59.56 8.56
CA GLY A 221 12.30 60.28 9.43
C GLY A 221 13.00 60.99 10.59
N ILE A 222 13.94 60.32 11.25
CA ILE A 222 14.76 60.92 12.32
C ILE A 222 15.68 62.01 11.75
N GLY A 223 16.30 61.78 10.58
CA GLY A 223 17.14 62.77 9.91
C GLY A 223 16.38 64.04 9.52
N PHE A 224 15.17 63.90 8.97
CA PHE A 224 14.28 65.03 8.67
C PHE A 224 13.72 65.69 9.94
N GLY A 225 13.48 64.94 11.01
CA GLY A 225 13.09 65.48 12.32
C GLY A 225 14.20 66.30 12.98
N CYS A 226 15.46 65.86 12.85
CA CYS A 226 16.62 66.57 13.37
C CYS A 226 16.97 67.82 12.54
N LEU A 227 16.72 67.83 11.22
CA LEU A 227 16.98 68.99 10.36
C LEU A 227 15.93 70.11 10.51
N ASN A 228 14.75 69.82 11.07
CA ASN A 228 13.68 70.80 11.29
C ASN A 228 13.53 71.22 12.76
N TYR A 229 14.43 70.80 13.66
CA TYR A 229 14.40 71.24 15.05
C TYR A 229 15.17 72.57 15.20
N GLU A 230 14.51 73.68 14.87
CA GLU A 230 14.92 75.00 15.35
C GLU A 230 14.68 75.07 16.87
N PRO A 231 15.69 75.41 17.69
CA PRO A 231 15.46 75.66 19.11
C PRO A 231 14.72 76.99 19.25
N LEU A 232 13.46 76.95 19.70
CA LEU A 232 12.79 78.15 20.18
C LEU A 232 13.44 78.57 21.50
N GLU A 233 14.37 79.53 21.36
CA GLU A 233 15.00 80.31 22.42
C GLU A 233 13.92 80.90 23.35
N SER A 234 14.01 80.56 24.64
CA SER A 234 13.23 81.18 25.71
C SER A 234 13.65 82.64 25.92
N ARG A 235 12.74 83.58 25.71
CA ARG A 235 12.75 84.89 26.39
C ARG A 235 11.37 85.27 26.87
#